data_AF-A0A1H5PFS4-F1
#
_entry.id   AF-A0A1H5PFS4-F1
#
_cell.length_a   1.000
_cell.length_b   1.000
_cell.length_c   1.000
_cell.angle_alpha   90.00
_cell.angle_beta   90.00
_cell.angle_gamma   90.00
#
_symmetry.space_group_name_H-M   'P 1'
#
loop_
_entity.id
_entity.type
_entity.pdbx_description
1 polymer ?
#
loop_
_entity_poly.entity_id
_entity_poly.type
_entity_poly.pdbx_seq_one_letter_code
_entity_poly.pdbx_strand_id
1 'polypeptide(L)'
;MQQSAVDRFRSIVLKGPGPDAHWLFLGAVADDGYGRYFLRQNGCDTSARPHRYAYELAIGVRLGEGEVLRHMCNIPICVRPDPGHLIAGMQRENVLDRVWDGRHANGATWRWRGVGREIFAARSCALRDAALEHGWGLEILGPLMSGADPDAPPLF
;
A
#
# COMPACT_ATOMS: atom_id res chain seq x y z
N MET A 1 4.40 -26.44 14.85
CA MET A 1 3.88 -25.23 15.53
C MET A 1 3.28 -24.34 14.45
N GLN A 2 1.96 -24.15 14.40
CA GLN A 2 1.37 -23.26 13.40
C GLN A 2 1.84 -21.83 13.71
N GLN A 3 2.50 -21.15 12.76
CA GLN A 3 2.82 -19.73 12.92
C GLN A 3 1.53 -18.94 13.08
N SER A 4 1.49 -18.02 14.05
CA SER A 4 0.33 -17.17 14.21
C SER A 4 0.17 -16.26 12.97
N ALA A 5 -1.06 -15.83 12.68
CA ALA A 5 -1.30 -14.88 11.61
C ALA A 5 -0.53 -13.55 11.83
N VAL A 6 -0.20 -13.20 13.07
CA VAL A 6 0.59 -12.01 13.36
C VAL A 6 2.05 -12.24 12.96
N ASP A 7 2.62 -13.40 13.29
CA ASP A 7 4.03 -13.70 13.00
C ASP A 7 4.28 -13.79 11.50
N ARG A 8 3.38 -14.47 10.77
CA ARG A 8 3.45 -14.51 9.30
C ARG A 8 3.29 -13.12 8.69
N PHE A 9 2.44 -12.26 9.26
CA PHE A 9 2.31 -10.90 8.77
C PHE A 9 3.61 -10.12 8.97
N ARG A 10 4.23 -10.23 10.15
CA ARG A 10 5.50 -9.58 10.45
C ARG A 10 6.63 -10.06 9.56
N SER A 11 6.66 -11.33 9.17
CA SER A 11 7.70 -11.89 8.29
C SER A 11 7.59 -11.45 6.83
N ILE A 12 6.41 -11.01 6.38
CA ILE A 12 6.18 -10.54 5.00
C ILE A 12 6.12 -9.01 4.89
N VAL A 13 6.57 -8.30 5.92
CA VAL A 13 6.64 -6.83 5.92
C VAL A 13 8.10 -6.40 6.02
N LEU A 14 8.57 -5.70 5.01
CA LEU A 14 9.88 -5.05 5.01
C LEU A 14 9.77 -3.66 5.63
N LYS A 15 10.43 -3.45 6.76
CA LYS A 15 10.44 -2.14 7.43
C LYS A 15 11.69 -1.37 7.03
N GLY A 16 11.51 -0.16 6.52
CA GLY A 16 12.63 0.74 6.33
C GLY A 16 13.18 1.32 7.64
N PRO A 17 14.45 1.74 7.65
CA PRO A 17 15.09 2.34 8.80
C PRO A 17 14.65 3.80 8.95
N GLY A 18 14.36 4.19 10.19
CA GLY A 18 14.12 5.58 10.56
C GLY A 18 12.64 5.95 10.76
N PRO A 19 12.41 7.17 11.27
CA PRO A 19 11.10 7.61 11.75
C PRO A 19 10.12 7.95 10.64
N ASP A 20 10.54 8.08 9.37
CA ASP A 20 9.65 8.42 8.25
C ASP A 20 9.60 7.32 7.18
N ALA A 21 10.38 6.25 7.35
CA ALA A 21 10.45 5.18 6.37
C ALA A 21 9.14 4.39 6.23
N HIS A 22 8.89 3.90 5.02
CA HIS A 22 7.75 3.04 4.70
C HIS A 22 7.93 1.62 5.23
N TRP A 23 6.81 0.96 5.51
CA TRP A 23 6.78 -0.49 5.77
C TRP A 23 6.06 -1.16 4.62
N LEU A 24 6.79 -1.89 3.78
CA LEU A 24 6.26 -2.47 2.55
C LEU A 24 5.75 -3.88 2.79
N PHE A 25 4.51 -4.13 2.37
CA PHE A 25 3.95 -5.47 2.32
C PHE A 25 4.47 -6.23 1.10
N LEU A 26 5.09 -7.39 1.36
CA LEU A 26 5.74 -8.21 0.34
C LEU A 26 4.88 -9.37 -0.18
N GLY A 27 3.60 -9.43 0.20
CA GLY A 27 2.70 -10.51 -0.20
C GLY A 27 2.00 -10.28 -1.55
N ALA A 28 0.87 -10.98 -1.74
CA ALA A 28 0.08 -10.88 -2.97
C ALA A 28 -0.45 -9.45 -3.18
N VAL A 29 -0.44 -9.00 -4.43
CA VAL A 29 -0.98 -7.71 -4.88
C VAL A 29 -2.11 -8.02 -5.86
N ALA A 30 -3.25 -7.36 -5.71
CA ALA A 30 -4.39 -7.54 -6.60
C ALA A 30 -4.36 -6.56 -7.80
N ASP A 31 -5.30 -6.74 -8.71
CA ASP A 31 -5.52 -5.89 -9.90
C ASP A 31 -5.78 -4.41 -9.57
N ASP A 32 -6.26 -4.12 -8.37
CA ASP A 32 -6.42 -2.76 -7.86
C ASP A 32 -5.14 -2.12 -7.29
N GLY A 33 -4.02 -2.85 -7.31
CA GLY A 33 -2.71 -2.43 -6.84
C GLY A 33 -2.51 -2.51 -5.34
N TYR A 34 -3.51 -2.93 -4.57
CA TYR A 34 -3.34 -3.10 -3.13
C TYR A 34 -2.96 -4.52 -2.78
N GLY A 35 -2.23 -4.66 -1.68
CA GLY A 35 -1.91 -5.98 -1.13
C GLY A 35 -3.16 -6.76 -0.69
N ARG A 36 -3.01 -8.08 -0.59
CA ARG A 36 -3.99 -9.04 -0.08
C ARG A 36 -3.33 -9.93 0.96
N TYR A 37 -3.86 -9.90 2.18
CA TYR A 37 -3.43 -10.78 3.26
C TYR A 37 -4.50 -11.82 3.56
N PHE A 38 -4.24 -13.07 3.22
CA PHE A 38 -5.17 -14.17 3.46
C PHE A 38 -5.07 -14.64 4.91
N LEU A 39 -6.18 -14.62 5.64
CA LEU A 39 -6.30 -15.06 7.02
C LEU A 39 -7.14 -16.33 7.07
N ARG A 40 -6.66 -17.35 7.78
CA ARG A 40 -7.45 -18.55 8.08
C ARG A 40 -7.99 -18.44 9.49
N GLN A 41 -9.31 -18.34 9.63
CA GLN A 41 -9.99 -18.22 10.92
C GLN A 41 -11.15 -19.20 10.97
N ASN A 42 -11.22 -20.03 12.00
CA ASN A 42 -12.31 -21.00 12.23
C ASN A 42 -12.62 -21.90 11.01
N GLY A 43 -11.58 -22.27 10.25
CA GLY A 43 -11.73 -23.11 9.04
C GLY A 43 -12.17 -22.36 7.78
N CYS A 44 -12.42 -21.05 7.85
CA CYS A 44 -12.68 -20.18 6.70
C CYS A 44 -11.44 -19.37 6.31
N ASP A 45 -11.20 -19.28 5.00
CA ASP A 45 -10.18 -18.39 4.44
C ASP A 45 -10.84 -17.05 4.10
N THR A 46 -10.32 -15.97 4.69
CA THR A 46 -10.78 -14.59 4.50
C THR A 46 -9.64 -13.75 3.95
N SER A 47 -9.94 -12.74 3.14
CA SER A 47 -8.94 -11.81 2.62
C SER A 47 -9.07 -10.46 3.33
N ALA A 48 -7.98 -9.99 3.92
CA ALA A 48 -7.89 -8.68 4.54
C ALA A 48 -6.95 -7.77 3.73
N ARG A 49 -7.19 -6.46 3.81
CA ARG A 49 -6.23 -5.45 3.33
C ARG A 49 -5.05 -5.39 4.31
N PRO A 50 -3.79 -5.53 3.86
CA PRO A 50 -2.61 -5.54 4.73
C PRO A 50 -2.47 -4.28 5.60
N HIS A 51 -2.70 -3.09 5.03
CA HIS A 51 -2.62 -1.82 5.75
C HIS A 51 -3.66 -1.75 6.88
N ARG A 52 -4.87 -2.26 6.62
CA ARG A 52 -5.93 -2.36 7.63
C ARG A 52 -5.57 -3.32 8.74
N TYR A 53 -5.09 -4.50 8.37
CA TYR A 53 -4.62 -5.48 9.35
C TYR A 53 -3.50 -4.91 10.23
N ALA A 54 -2.51 -4.21 9.65
CA ALA A 54 -1.42 -3.59 10.40
C ALA A 54 -1.90 -2.48 11.34
N TYR A 55 -2.80 -1.62 10.87
CA TYR A 55 -3.36 -0.53 11.67
C TYR A 55 -4.18 -1.05 12.86
N GLU A 56 -5.09 -2.00 12.62
CA GLU A 56 -5.88 -2.63 13.67
C GLU A 56 -5.01 -3.39 14.67
N LEU A 57 -3.94 -4.05 14.20
CA LEU A 57 -2.96 -4.73 15.05
C LEU A 57 -2.17 -3.75 15.92
N ALA A 58 -1.80 -2.59 15.39
CA ALA A 58 -1.02 -1.59 16.11
C ALA A 58 -1.83 -0.84 17.18
N ILE A 59 -3.08 -0.51 16.87
CA ILE A 59 -3.96 0.22 17.78
C ILE A 59 -4.69 -0.72 18.74
N GLY A 60 -4.86 -1.99 18.37
CA GLY A 60 -5.63 -2.97 19.14
C GLY A 60 -7.14 -2.80 19.02
N VAL A 61 -7.62 -1.93 18.14
CA VAL A 61 -9.04 -1.65 17.89
C VAL A 61 -9.36 -1.90 16.42
N ARG A 62 -10.49 -2.58 16.16
CA ARG A 62 -11.00 -2.74 14.80
C ARG A 62 -11.64 -1.45 14.33
N LEU A 63 -11.35 -1.07 13.10
CA LEU A 63 -12.05 0.04 12.46
C LEU A 63 -13.53 -0.31 12.30
N GLY A 64 -14.39 0.65 12.59
CA GLY A 64 -15.84 0.55 12.47
C GLY A 64 -16.30 0.36 11.03
N GLU A 65 -17.60 0.13 10.90
CA GLU A 65 -18.25 0.03 9.60
C GLU A 65 -18.21 1.38 8.87
N GLY A 66 -17.81 1.38 7.60
CA GLY A 66 -17.66 2.59 6.80
C GLY A 66 -16.37 3.40 7.04
N GLU A 67 -15.57 3.02 8.05
CA GLU A 67 -14.24 3.58 8.24
C GLU A 67 -13.24 3.00 7.22
N VAL A 68 -12.48 3.91 6.63
CA VAL A 68 -11.45 3.60 5.64
C VAL A 68 -10.10 4.13 6.10
N LEU A 69 -9.03 3.48 5.64
CA LEU A 69 -7.68 3.98 5.82
C LEU A 69 -7.22 4.69 4.56
N ARG A 70 -6.72 5.89 4.76
CA ARG A 70 -6.26 6.79 3.71
C ARG A 70 -4.74 6.81 3.72
N HIS A 71 -4.14 6.58 2.57
CA HIS A 71 -2.68 6.59 2.41
C HIS A 71 -2.19 8.01 2.18
N MET A 72 -1.55 8.61 3.18
CA MET A 72 -0.91 9.92 3.03
C MET A 72 0.36 9.84 2.16
N CYS A 73 1.02 8.68 2.18
CA CYS A 73 2.17 8.39 1.34
C CYS A 73 1.82 8.05 -0.11
N ASN A 74 0.54 7.83 -0.45
CA ASN A 74 0.09 7.37 -1.77
C ASN A 74 0.74 6.05 -2.28
N ILE A 75 1.28 5.21 -1.39
CA ILE A 75 1.84 3.88 -1.71
C ILE A 75 0.88 2.78 -1.24
N PRO A 76 0.16 2.07 -2.14
CA PRO A 76 -0.90 1.11 -1.78
C PRO A 76 -0.47 -0.09 -0.93
N ILE A 77 0.81 -0.50 -1.05
CA ILE A 77 1.39 -1.61 -0.31
C ILE A 77 2.10 -1.18 0.99
N CYS A 78 2.09 0.12 1.32
CA CYS A 78 2.60 0.60 2.60
C CYS A 78 1.64 0.20 3.74
N VAL A 79 2.16 -0.41 4.80
CA VAL A 79 1.36 -0.88 5.95
C VAL A 79 1.75 -0.19 7.25
N ARG A 80 2.48 0.91 7.16
CA ARG A 80 2.95 1.64 8.33
C ARG A 80 1.76 2.35 9.00
N PRO A 81 1.43 2.02 10.27
CA PRO A 81 0.22 2.50 10.94
C PRO A 81 0.31 3.93 11.48
N ASP A 82 1.42 4.62 11.24
CA ASP A 82 1.66 5.99 11.69
C ASP A 82 0.87 7.03 10.87
N PRO A 83 0.46 8.16 11.47
CA PRO A 83 -0.31 9.22 10.79
C PRO A 83 0.34 9.79 9.52
N GLY A 84 1.67 9.75 9.41
CA GLY A 84 2.38 10.16 8.19
C GLY A 84 2.18 9.22 7.00
N HIS A 85 1.62 8.03 7.23
CA HIS A 85 1.44 6.98 6.22
C HIS A 85 -0.02 6.55 6.10
N LEU A 86 -0.71 6.34 7.22
CA LEU A 86 -2.09 5.88 7.29
C LEU A 86 -2.91 6.75 8.24
N ILE A 87 -4.04 7.25 7.76
CA ILE A 87 -5.02 7.99 8.57
C ILE A 87 -6.39 7.32 8.44
N ALA A 88 -6.99 6.99 9.58
CA ALA A 88 -8.39 6.56 9.62
C ALA A 88 -9.31 7.72 9.29
N GLY A 89 -10.36 7.44 8.53
CA GLY A 89 -11.37 8.41 8.17
C GLY A 89 -12.60 7.75 7.59
N MET A 90 -13.49 8.56 7.04
CA MET A 90 -14.71 8.12 6.38
C MET A 90 -14.53 8.06 4.86
N GLN A 91 -15.36 7.26 4.20
CA GLN A 91 -15.38 7.18 2.73
C GLN A 91 -15.48 8.56 2.06
N ARG A 92 -16.26 9.49 2.64
CA ARG A 92 -16.38 10.87 2.12
C ARG A 92 -15.03 11.61 2.09
N GLU A 93 -14.18 11.40 3.09
CA GLU A 93 -12.89 12.07 3.22
C GLU A 93 -11.89 11.49 2.23
N ASN A 94 -11.92 10.17 2.02
CA ASN A 94 -11.15 9.52 0.96
C ASN A 94 -11.52 10.02 -0.44
N VAL A 95 -12.80 10.32 -0.69
CA VAL A 95 -13.25 10.94 -1.95
C VAL A 95 -12.72 12.37 -2.06
N LEU A 96 -12.74 13.16 -0.98
CA LEU A 96 -12.20 14.52 -0.99
C LEU A 96 -10.69 14.55 -1.24
N ASP A 97 -9.92 13.66 -0.61
CA ASP A 97 -8.48 13.54 -0.85
C ASP A 97 -8.18 13.22 -2.31
N ARG A 98 -8.98 12.32 -2.91
CA ARG A 98 -8.88 11.99 -4.33
C ARG A 98 -9.13 13.21 -5.23
N VAL A 99 -10.04 14.09 -4.84
CA VAL A 99 -10.32 15.34 -5.57
C VAL A 99 -9.15 16.31 -5.43
N TRP A 100 -8.69 16.54 -4.19
CA TRP A 100 -7.59 17.42 -3.87
C TRP A 100 -6.29 17.04 -4.58
N ASP A 101 -5.96 15.74 -4.59
CA ASP A 101 -4.77 15.20 -5.25
C ASP A 101 -4.87 15.19 -6.79
N GLY A 102 -5.97 15.71 -7.36
CA GLY A 102 -6.22 15.68 -8.80
C GLY A 102 -6.47 14.27 -9.36
N ARG A 103 -6.58 13.25 -8.49
CA ARG A 103 -6.81 11.84 -8.83
C ARG A 103 -8.28 11.53 -9.15
N HIS A 104 -9.17 12.52 -9.14
CA HIS A 104 -10.60 12.35 -9.44
C HIS A 104 -10.87 12.19 -10.94
N ALA A 105 -10.00 12.70 -11.81
CA ALA A 105 -10.14 12.67 -13.25
C ALA A 105 -9.78 11.30 -13.87
N ASN A 106 -10.48 10.24 -13.48
CA ASN A 106 -10.28 8.92 -14.08
C ASN A 106 -11.09 8.79 -15.38
N GLY A 107 -10.40 8.60 -16.50
CA GLY A 107 -10.95 8.08 -17.76
C GLY A 107 -11.61 9.09 -18.72
N ALA A 108 -11.99 10.28 -18.27
CA ALA A 108 -12.67 11.27 -19.13
C ALA A 108 -11.71 12.22 -19.87
N THR A 109 -10.47 12.39 -19.41
CA THR A 109 -9.49 13.29 -20.03
C THR A 109 -8.53 12.52 -20.94
N TRP A 110 -8.16 13.12 -22.09
CA TRP A 110 -7.25 12.52 -23.08
C TRP A 110 -5.94 12.00 -22.47
N ARG A 111 -5.42 12.73 -21.46
CA ARG A 111 -4.13 12.46 -20.80
C ARG A 111 -4.12 11.18 -19.94
N TRP A 112 -5.28 10.73 -19.46
CA TRP A 112 -5.39 9.59 -18.53
C TRP A 112 -6.32 8.50 -19.06
N ARG A 113 -6.76 8.60 -20.32
CA ARG A 113 -7.59 7.60 -21.00
C ARG A 113 -6.75 6.33 -21.20
N GLY A 114 -7.16 5.22 -20.59
CA GLY A 114 -6.40 3.96 -20.64
C GLY A 114 -5.26 3.83 -19.60
N VAL A 115 -5.02 4.85 -18.77
CA VAL A 115 -4.13 4.73 -17.60
C VAL A 115 -4.90 4.00 -16.50
N GLY A 116 -5.01 2.69 -16.67
CA GLY A 116 -5.90 1.81 -15.93
C GLY A 116 -5.37 1.37 -14.57
N ARG A 117 -6.22 0.63 -13.83
CA ARG A 117 -5.86 -0.08 -12.59
C ARG A 117 -4.59 -0.94 -12.76
N GLU A 118 -4.36 -1.42 -13.97
CA GLU A 118 -3.19 -2.18 -14.40
C GLU A 118 -1.86 -1.48 -14.11
N ILE A 119 -1.76 -0.16 -14.33
CA ILE A 119 -0.53 0.59 -14.03
C ILE A 119 -0.30 0.71 -12.52
N PHE A 120 -1.36 0.85 -11.73
CA PHE A 120 -1.28 0.86 -10.27
C PHE A 120 -0.85 -0.51 -9.72
N ALA A 121 -1.40 -1.59 -10.29
CA ALA A 121 -0.99 -2.94 -9.99
C ALA A 121 0.47 -3.19 -10.38
N ALA A 122 0.87 -2.81 -11.60
CA ALA A 122 2.24 -2.95 -12.08
C ALA A 122 3.24 -2.20 -11.20
N ARG A 123 2.95 -0.95 -10.80
CA ARG A 123 3.79 -0.18 -9.87
C ARG A 123 3.95 -0.87 -8.52
N SER A 124 2.86 -1.37 -7.96
CA SER A 124 2.88 -2.03 -6.66
C SER A 124 3.60 -3.38 -6.72
N CYS A 125 3.44 -4.13 -7.81
CA CYS A 125 4.21 -5.34 -8.08
C CYS A 125 5.70 -5.02 -8.25
N ALA A 126 6.07 -4.02 -9.06
CA ALA A 126 7.47 -3.63 -9.26
C ALA A 126 8.15 -3.22 -7.95
N LEU A 127 7.49 -2.40 -7.13
CA LEU A 127 8.01 -2.02 -5.82
C LEU A 127 8.16 -3.22 -4.87
N ARG A 128 7.18 -4.14 -4.88
CA ARG A 128 7.25 -5.39 -4.09
C ARG A 128 8.41 -6.26 -4.54
N ASP A 129 8.54 -6.48 -5.84
CA ASP A 129 9.52 -7.40 -6.43
C ASP A 129 10.93 -6.87 -6.21
N ALA A 130 11.16 -5.57 -6.41
CA ALA A 130 12.43 -4.93 -6.08
C ALA A 130 12.77 -5.04 -4.57
N ALA A 131 11.77 -4.88 -3.70
CA ALA A 131 11.96 -5.03 -2.26
C ALA A 131 12.24 -6.49 -1.83
N LEU A 132 11.69 -7.47 -2.54
CA LEU A 132 11.97 -8.89 -2.32
C LEU A 132 13.38 -9.27 -2.79
N GLU A 133 13.83 -8.71 -3.91
CA GLU A 133 15.13 -9.02 -4.52
C GLU A 133 16.29 -8.33 -3.78
N HIS A 134 16.14 -7.05 -3.49
CA HIS A 134 17.24 -6.21 -2.99
C HIS A 134 17.10 -5.82 -1.51
N GLY A 135 15.98 -6.16 -0.86
CA GLY A 135 15.68 -5.69 0.48
C GLY A 135 15.47 -4.18 0.52
N TRP A 136 15.83 -3.55 1.64
CA TRP A 136 15.66 -2.11 1.78
C TRP A 136 16.87 -1.34 1.24
N GLY A 137 16.67 -0.60 0.15
CA GLY A 137 17.65 0.34 -0.39
C GLY A 137 16.96 1.50 -1.09
N LEU A 138 17.22 2.74 -0.67
CA LEU A 138 16.57 3.93 -1.26
C LEU A 138 17.00 4.21 -2.70
N GLU A 139 18.18 3.74 -3.11
CA GLU A 139 18.67 3.88 -4.48
C GLU A 139 17.75 3.16 -5.47
N ILE A 140 17.22 1.99 -5.08
CA ILE A 140 16.34 1.17 -5.92
C ILE A 140 14.87 1.49 -5.63
N LEU A 141 14.50 1.54 -4.35
CA LEU A 141 13.10 1.71 -3.96
C LEU A 141 12.62 3.16 -4.08
N GLY A 142 13.50 4.15 -3.92
CA GLY A 142 13.15 5.57 -3.93
C GLY A 142 12.46 6.03 -5.23
N PRO A 143 13.01 5.74 -6.43
CA PRO A 143 12.35 6.04 -7.70
C PRO A 143 10.98 5.35 -7.83
N LEU A 144 10.89 4.09 -7.45
CA LEU A 144 9.64 3.31 -7.50
C LEU A 144 8.57 3.85 -6.54
N MET A 145 8.97 4.36 -5.37
CA MET A 145 8.09 4.98 -4.38
C MET A 145 7.58 6.35 -4.82
N SER A 146 8.45 7.18 -5.42
CA SER A 146 8.05 8.50 -5.95
C SER A 146 7.22 8.39 -7.22
N GLY A 147 7.23 7.22 -7.86
CA GLY A 147 6.60 7.01 -9.14
C GLY A 147 7.32 7.70 -10.29
N ALA A 148 8.55 8.16 -10.07
CA ALA A 148 9.45 8.54 -11.13
C ALA A 148 9.82 7.29 -11.93
N ASP A 149 9.85 7.42 -13.25
CA ASP A 149 10.43 6.39 -14.10
C ASP A 149 11.93 6.29 -13.77
N PRO A 150 12.45 5.14 -13.31
CA PRO A 150 13.86 5.00 -12.98
C PRO A 150 14.78 5.20 -14.19
N ASP A 151 14.26 5.04 -15.41
CA ASP A 151 14.98 5.25 -16.67
C ASP A 151 14.72 6.63 -17.29
N ALA A 152 13.88 7.47 -16.67
CA ALA A 152 13.69 8.83 -17.16
C ALA A 152 14.96 9.66 -16.91
N PRO A 153 15.47 10.36 -17.93
CA PRO A 153 16.61 11.25 -17.75
C PRO A 153 16.28 12.30 -16.69
N PRO A 154 17.25 12.67 -15.83
CA PRO A 154 17.03 13.74 -14.87
C PRO A 154 16.62 15.01 -15.63
N LEU A 155 15.58 15.68 -15.15
CA LEU A 155 15.14 16.97 -15.70
C LEU A 155 16.15 18.05 -15.33
N PHE A 156 17.27 18.10 -16.07
CA PHE A 156 18.22 19.21 -16.13
C PHE A 156 18.74 19.35 -17.56
#